data_AF-A0A963U5Q0-F1
#
_entry.id   AF-A0A963U5Q0-F1
#
_cell.length_a   1.000
_cell.length_b   1.000
_cell.length_c   1.000
_cell.angle_alpha   90.00
_cell.angle_beta   90.00
_cell.angle_gamma   90.00
#
_symmetry.space_group_name_H-M   'P 1'
#
loop_
_entity.id
_entity.type
_entity.pdbx_description
1 polymer ?
#
loop_
_entity_poly.entity_id
_entity_poly.type
_entity_poly.pdbx_seq_one_letter_code
_entity_poly.pdbx_strand_id
1 'polypeptide(L)' 'EGTGIIAGGPMRAVFEMLGVKDVVSKSMGSQNPYNMIRATIDGLTQEASPRQVAQRRGKKVADILKKPEAAEAAEA' A
#
# COMPACT_ATOMS: atom_id res chain seq x y z
N GLU A 1 5.67 7.92 -9.43
CA GLU A 1 4.47 8.71 -9.14
C GLU A 1 3.69 8.92 -10.43
N GLY A 2 2.35 8.93 -10.37
CA GLY A 2 1.50 9.21 -11.53
C GLY A 2 0.49 8.12 -11.89
N THR A 3 0.36 7.08 -11.06
CA THR A 3 -0.69 6.06 -11.23
C THR A 3 -2.06 6.60 -10.81
N GLY A 4 -2.08 7.51 -9.82
CA GLY A 4 -3.31 8.00 -9.22
C GLY A 4 -4.05 6.91 -8.43
N ILE A 5 -5.32 7.19 -8.11
CA ILE A 5 -6.16 6.29 -7.32
C ILE A 5 -7.06 5.46 -8.23
N ILE A 6 -6.62 4.24 -8.54
CA ILE A 6 -7.39 3.24 -9.29
C ILE A 6 -8.09 2.32 -8.29
N ALA A 7 -9.31 2.70 -7.91
CA ALA A 7 -10.11 2.01 -6.91
C ALA A 7 -11.61 2.12 -7.21
N GLY A 8 -12.42 1.22 -6.63
CA GLY A 8 -13.87 1.35 -6.64
C GLY A 8 -14.33 2.56 -5.82
N GLY A 9 -15.48 3.16 -6.16
CA GLY A 9 -15.96 4.42 -5.57
C GLY A 9 -15.86 4.52 -4.04
N PRO A 10 -16.40 3.54 -3.28
CA PRO A 10 -16.31 3.55 -1.82
C PRO A 10 -14.87 3.47 -1.27
N MET A 11 -13.98 2.76 -1.97
CA MET A 11 -12.57 2.62 -1.56
C MET A 11 -11.77 3.86 -1.93
N ARG A 12 -12.05 4.48 -3.09
CA ARG A 12 -11.42 5.74 -3.53
C ARG A 12 -11.61 6.83 -2.48
N ALA A 13 -12.83 7.00 -1.96
CA ALA A 13 -13.10 7.99 -0.91
C ALA A 13 -12.23 7.77 0.34
N VAL A 14 -12.01 6.52 0.73
CA VAL A 14 -11.12 6.18 1.86
C VAL A 14 -9.67 6.54 1.55
N PHE A 15 -9.17 6.18 0.36
CA PHE A 15 -7.79 6.48 -0.04
C PHE A 15 -7.53 7.98 -0.19
N GLU A 16 -8.49 8.74 -0.73
CA GLU A 16 -8.42 10.20 -0.84
C GLU A 16 -8.37 10.86 0.54
N MET A 17 -9.21 10.42 1.50
CA MET A 17 -9.20 10.96 2.86
C MET A 17 -7.90 10.66 3.61
N LEU A 18 -7.26 9.51 3.33
CA LEU A 18 -5.98 9.13 3.92
C LEU A 18 -4.78 9.84 3.27
N GLY A 19 -5.00 10.58 2.17
CA GLY A 19 -3.93 11.26 1.43
C GLY A 19 -3.07 10.33 0.57
N VAL A 20 -3.57 9.13 0.24
CA VAL A 20 -2.88 8.19 -0.64
C VAL A 20 -2.95 8.72 -2.07
N LYS A 21 -1.78 8.95 -2.67
CA LYS A 21 -1.70 9.54 -4.02
C LYS A 21 -1.73 8.49 -5.14
N ASP A 22 -1.04 7.38 -4.92
CA ASP A 22 -0.87 6.32 -5.92
C ASP A 22 -1.28 4.98 -5.31
N VAL A 23 -2.36 4.37 -5.82
CA VAL A 23 -2.82 3.05 -5.39
C VAL A 23 -3.63 2.35 -6.48
N VAL A 24 -3.39 1.05 -6.64
CA VAL A 24 -4.21 0.18 -7.50
C VAL A 24 -4.89 -0.85 -6.62
N SER A 25 -6.20 -0.97 -6.75
CA SER A 25 -6.98 -1.89 -5.95
C SER A 25 -8.18 -2.43 -6.73
N LYS A 26 -8.59 -3.65 -6.37
CA LYS A 26 -9.76 -4.30 -6.94
C LYS A 26 -10.53 -5.01 -5.84
N SER A 27 -11.83 -4.73 -5.75
CA SER A 27 -12.72 -5.52 -4.90
C SER A 27 -12.96 -6.89 -5.55
N MET A 28 -12.68 -7.95 -4.80
CA MET A 28 -12.91 -9.34 -5.19
C MET A 28 -13.99 -9.91 -4.27
N GLY A 29 -15.11 -10.37 -4.85
CA GLY A 29 -16.25 -10.89 -4.10
C GLY A 29 -17.41 -9.89 -3.99
N SER A 30 -17.80 -9.55 -2.76
CA SER A 30 -18.99 -8.72 -2.50
C SER A 30 -18.79 -7.27 -2.94
N GLN A 31 -19.78 -6.72 -3.64
CA GLN A 31 -19.80 -5.32 -4.07
C GLN A 31 -20.54 -4.41 -3.08
N ASN A 32 -20.90 -4.90 -1.89
CA ASN A 32 -21.55 -4.06 -0.87
C ASN A 32 -20.58 -2.99 -0.34
N PRO A 33 -20.90 -1.68 -0.44
CA PRO A 33 -20.04 -0.59 0.00
C PRO A 33 -19.54 -0.72 1.44
N TYR A 34 -20.39 -1.18 2.37
CA TYR A 34 -20.00 -1.35 3.78
C TYR A 34 -18.86 -2.35 3.95
N ASN A 35 -18.95 -3.49 3.26
CA ASN A 35 -17.94 -4.53 3.33
C ASN A 35 -16.65 -4.10 2.64
N MET A 36 -16.75 -3.39 1.51
CA MET A 36 -15.56 -2.87 0.81
C MET A 36 -14.78 -1.89 1.69
N ILE A 37 -15.46 -0.98 2.39
CA ILE A 37 -14.79 -0.02 3.28
C ILE A 37 -14.13 -0.76 4.45
N ARG A 38 -14.85 -1.69 5.09
CA ARG A 38 -14.29 -2.50 6.19
C ARG A 38 -13.07 -3.30 5.77
N ALA A 39 -13.14 -3.97 4.61
CA ALA A 39 -12.02 -4.74 4.06
C ALA A 39 -10.82 -3.84 3.72
N THR A 40 -11.08 -2.62 3.22
CA THR A 40 -10.02 -1.65 2.91
C THR A 40 -9.29 -1.22 4.19
N ILE A 41 -10.03 -0.89 5.25
CA ILE A 41 -9.44 -0.48 6.55
C ILE A 41 -8.68 -1.65 7.19
N ASP A 42 -9.25 -2.85 7.15
CA ASP A 42 -8.59 -4.05 7.68
C ASP A 42 -7.26 -4.33 6.96
N GLY A 43 -7.26 -4.27 5.62
CA GLY A 43 -6.04 -4.43 4.83
C GLY A 43 -4.96 -3.40 5.15
N LEU A 44 -5.34 -2.13 5.32
CA LEU A 44 -4.41 -1.06 5.72
C LEU A 44 -3.88 -1.23 7.15
N THR A 45 -4.62 -1.87 8.03
CA THR A 45 -4.18 -2.12 9.41
C THR A 45 -3.16 -3.25 9.48
N GLN A 46 -3.17 -4.16 8.51
CA GLN A 46 -2.25 -5.29 8.42
C GLN A 46 -0.94 -4.96 7.67
N GLU A 47 -0.86 -3.78 7.07
CA GLU A 47 0.35 -3.25 6.42
C GLU A 47 1.50 -3.15 7.44
N ALA A 48 2.66 -3.68 7.07
CA ALA A 48 3.82 -3.74 7.95
C ALA A 48 4.98 -2.95 7.34
N SER A 49 5.48 -1.97 8.08
CA SER A 49 6.62 -1.19 7.62
C SER A 49 7.89 -2.06 7.57
N PRO A 50 8.82 -1.82 6.62
CA PRO A 50 10.09 -2.54 6.54
C PRO A 50 10.89 -2.50 7.84
N ARG A 51 10.78 -1.40 8.60
CA ARG A 51 11.41 -1.24 9.91
C ARG A 51 10.84 -2.19 10.96
N GLN A 52 9.51 -2.32 11.03
CA GLN A 52 8.85 -3.26 11.95
C GLN A 52 9.23 -4.71 11.61
N VAL A 53 9.28 -5.05 10.31
CA VAL A 53 9.69 -6.39 9.86
C VAL A 53 11.16 -6.66 10.20
N ALA A 54 12.04 -5.67 10.04
CA ALA A 54 13.46 -5.77 10.37
C ALA A 54 13.70 -6.03 11.85
N GLN A 55 13.00 -5.28 12.70
CA GLN A 55 13.04 -5.47 14.15
C GLN A 55 12.54 -6.86 14.56
N ARG A 56 11.40 -7.31 14.00
CA ARG A 56 10.83 -8.64 14.30
C ARG A 56 11.75 -9.78 13.86
N ARG A 57 12.50 -9.59 12.78
CA ARG A 57 13.41 -10.61 12.20
C ARG A 57 14.86 -10.50 12.68
N GLY A 58 15.20 -9.48 13.49
CA GLY A 58 16.57 -9.25 13.95
C GLY A 58 17.57 -8.92 12.83
N LYS A 59 17.10 -8.35 11.72
CA LYS A 59 17.92 -7.99 10.55
C LYS A 59 18.04 -6.48 10.40
N LYS A 60 19.02 -6.00 9.64
CA LYS A 60 19.06 -4.57 9.29
C LYS A 60 17.98 -4.28 8.25
N VAL A 61 17.46 -3.04 8.26
CA VAL A 61 16.45 -2.60 7.28
C VAL A 61 16.97 -2.75 5.84
N ALA A 62 18.27 -2.53 5.62
CA ALA A 62 18.94 -2.71 4.33
C ALA A 62 18.93 -4.17 3.83
N ASP A 63 18.90 -5.15 4.73
CA ASP A 63 18.84 -6.57 4.33
C ASP A 63 17.41 -7.00 3.95
N ILE A 64 16.41 -6.19 4.31
CA ILE A 64 15.00 -6.43 4.02
C ILE A 64 14.54 -5.69 2.77
N LEU A 65 15.00 -4.45 2.60
CA LEU A 65 14.78 -3.68 1.38
C LEU A 65 15.90 -4.01 0.38
N LYS A 66 15.64 -4.91 -0.57
CA LYS A 66 16.48 -4.97 -1.79
C LYS A 66 16.41 -3.60 -2.46
N LYS A 67 17.56 -2.96 -2.66
CA LYS A 67 17.69 -1.69 -3.39
C LYS A 67 16.93 -1.84 -4.72
N PRO A 68 15.92 -1.03 -5.02
CA PRO A 68 15.28 -1.09 -6.33
C PRO A 68 16.31 -0.61 -7.36
N GLU A 69 16.50 -1.38 -8.42
CA GLU A 69 17.31 -1.01 -9.61
C GLU A 69 16.89 0.36 -10.18
N ALA A 70 15.69 0.85 -9.85
CA ALA A 70 15.20 2.19 -10.20
C ALA A 70 16.00 3.34 -9.58
N ALA A 71 16.72 3.14 -8.46
CA ALA A 71 17.54 4.19 -7.86
C ALA A 71 18.91 4.37 -8.55
N GLU A 72 19.38 3.37 -9.32
CA GLU A 72 20.62 3.48 -10.11
C GLU A 72 20.40 4.18 -11.46
N ALA A 73 19.18 4.14 -12.01
CA ALA A 73 18.86 4.83 -13.27
C ALA A 73 18.68 6.35 -13.13
N ALA A 74 18.60 6.89 -11.90
CA ALA A 74 18.51 8.32 -11.63
C ALA A 74 19.87 8.99 -11.36
N GLU A 75 20.95 8.21 -11.31
CA GLU A 75 22.32 8.67 -11.05
C GLU A 75 23.26 8.47 -12.26
N ALA A 76 22.71 8.18 -13.45
CA ALA A 76 23.42 8.00 -14.71
C ALA A 76 22.95 8.99 -15.79
#